data_AF-A0A150QFU4-F1
#
_entry.id   AF-A0A150QFU4-F1
#
_cell.length_a   1.000
_cell.length_b   1.000
_cell.length_c   1.000
_cell.angle_alpha   90.00
_cell.angle_beta   90.00
_cell.angle_gamma   90.00
#
_symmetry.space_group_name_H-M   'P 1'
#
loop_
_entity.id
_entity.type
_entity.pdbx_description
1 polymer ?
#
loop_
_entity_poly.entity_id
_entity_poly.type
_entity_poly.pdbx_seq_one_letter_code
_entity_poly.pdbx_strand_id
1 'polypeptide(L)'
;MRPGAAGRRLHRMLAVLAALAALGVGCEILVDGELDAVRCSAEGAIGPPACPERALCRDGACVEMLPERALGAPCNAHSECGALDFCLDPTRFGDDGPSVCARACCNASDCDPVRDAVCWVPDQGGGGLCRVGRDVDRPEVGTGRTGDACAAPGDCRSGMCIDSVCVDTCCSDTNCAAPAVCRLTTGLVSAGPAWACRLRDPGSLGYFEECEAHADCSSGLCAAMEGIGDRCTIPCCASDMCPASPGNVTQIVGCAEVEIREGSTVRACTKLLDEHSISAVGVPCATDDACRGGICVKDPGESQGFCSDVCCGGASCGDIARFGCRPHRTDSSWALRCEPK
;
A
#
# COMPACT_ATOMS: atom_id res chain seq x y z
N MET A 1 39.78 -71.43 17.98
CA MET A 1 38.59 -70.58 17.78
C MET A 1 38.84 -69.72 16.54
N ARG A 2 38.08 -69.95 15.46
CA ARG A 2 38.27 -69.31 14.15
C ARG A 2 37.31 -68.13 14.02
N PRO A 3 37.76 -66.91 13.65
CA PRO A 3 36.88 -65.76 13.50
C PRO A 3 35.95 -65.93 12.29
N GLY A 4 34.65 -65.71 12.51
CA GLY A 4 33.59 -65.91 11.53
C GLY A 4 33.57 -64.89 10.40
N ALA A 5 33.15 -65.34 9.22
CA ALA A 5 33.12 -64.63 7.95
C ALA A 5 32.16 -63.42 7.86
N ALA A 6 31.52 -63.01 8.96
CA ALA A 6 30.57 -61.89 8.98
C ALA A 6 31.22 -60.50 9.08
N GLY A 7 32.48 -60.39 9.53
CA GLY A 7 33.13 -59.09 9.79
C GLY A 7 33.64 -58.34 8.55
N ARG A 8 33.76 -58.98 7.38
CA ARG A 8 34.38 -58.36 6.19
C ARG A 8 33.42 -57.53 5.33
N ARG A 9 32.11 -57.68 5.47
CA ARG A 9 31.14 -56.88 4.71
C ARG A 9 30.90 -55.49 5.31
N LEU A 10 31.01 -55.34 6.64
CA LEU A 10 30.79 -54.06 7.30
C LEU A 10 31.92 -53.04 7.00
N HIS A 11 33.18 -53.49 6.95
CA HIS A 11 34.31 -52.61 6.63
C HIS A 11 34.31 -52.10 5.19
N ARG A 12 33.74 -52.84 4.23
CA ARG A 12 33.61 -52.34 2.84
C ARG A 12 32.50 -51.31 2.69
N MET A 13 31.39 -51.43 3.43
CA MET A 13 30.32 -50.42 3.42
C MET A 13 30.75 -49.10 4.09
N LEU A 14 31.48 -49.17 5.21
CA LEU A 14 32.01 -47.98 5.88
C LEU A 14 33.08 -47.25 5.05
N ALA A 15 33.90 -47.97 4.29
CA ALA A 15 34.89 -47.35 3.40
C ALA A 15 34.25 -46.63 2.19
N VAL A 16 33.13 -47.15 1.66
CA VAL A 16 32.39 -46.50 0.55
C VAL A 16 31.63 -45.26 1.03
N LEU A 17 31.06 -45.29 2.25
CA LEU A 17 30.43 -44.12 2.86
C LEU A 17 31.44 -43.02 3.23
N ALA A 18 32.64 -43.38 3.69
CA ALA A 18 33.70 -42.40 3.94
C ALA A 18 34.28 -41.80 2.65
N ALA A 19 34.33 -42.56 1.54
CA ALA A 19 34.76 -42.04 0.25
C ALA A 19 33.72 -41.09 -0.40
N LEU A 20 32.43 -41.31 -0.17
CA LEU A 20 31.36 -40.41 -0.62
C LEU A 20 31.31 -39.09 0.16
N ALA A 21 31.70 -39.10 1.45
CA ALA A 21 31.80 -37.89 2.25
C ALA A 21 33.00 -36.99 1.87
N ALA A 22 34.04 -37.55 1.23
CA ALA A 22 35.22 -36.79 0.80
C ALA A 22 35.06 -36.09 -0.57
N LEU A 23 33.98 -36.37 -1.31
CA LEU A 23 33.63 -35.70 -2.57
C LEU A 23 32.62 -34.56 -2.39
N GLY A 24 32.24 -34.25 -1.14
CA GLY A 24 31.45 -33.08 -0.78
C GLY A 24 32.28 -31.79 -0.64
N VAL A 25 33.45 -31.71 -1.28
CA VAL A 25 34.18 -30.44 -1.42
C VAL A 25 33.48 -29.68 -2.54
N GLY A 26 32.82 -28.58 -2.17
CA GLY A 26 31.92 -27.82 -3.03
C GLY A 26 32.46 -27.61 -4.44
N CYS A 27 31.70 -28.08 -5.43
CA CYS A 27 31.87 -27.63 -6.80
C CYS A 27 31.45 -26.15 -6.86
N GLU A 28 32.38 -25.25 -6.59
CA GLU A 28 32.26 -23.87 -7.02
C GLU A 28 32.44 -23.86 -8.54
N ILE A 29 31.32 -23.80 -9.28
CA ILE A 29 31.36 -23.55 -10.71
C ILE A 29 31.70 -22.07 -10.89
N LEU A 30 32.96 -21.80 -11.25
CA LEU A 30 33.40 -20.51 -11.76
C LEU A 30 32.93 -20.41 -13.22
N VAL A 31 31.78 -19.76 -13.43
CA VAL A 31 31.36 -19.33 -14.76
C VAL A 31 32.12 -18.03 -15.07
N ASP A 32 33.15 -18.11 -15.90
CA ASP A 32 33.96 -16.97 -16.33
C ASP A 32 33.26 -16.25 -17.51
N GLY A 33 32.10 -15.67 -17.23
CA GLY A 33 31.28 -14.95 -18.20
C GLY A 33 30.36 -13.95 -17.51
N GLU A 34 30.09 -12.82 -18.18
CA GLU A 34 29.03 -11.89 -17.75
C GLU A 34 27.73 -12.70 -17.62
N LEU A 35 27.22 -12.84 -16.41
CA LEU A 35 25.93 -13.47 -16.18
C LEU A 35 24.88 -12.63 -16.91
N ASP A 36 24.17 -13.25 -17.84
CA ASP A 36 22.97 -12.65 -18.43
C ASP A 36 22.05 -12.16 -17.30
N ALA A 37 21.31 -11.08 -17.55
CA ALA A 37 20.40 -10.49 -16.57
C ALA A 37 19.53 -11.58 -15.93
N VAL A 38 19.57 -11.67 -14.59
CA VAL A 38 18.78 -12.65 -13.83
C VAL A 38 17.31 -12.39 -14.15
N ARG A 39 16.64 -13.34 -14.78
CA ARG A 39 15.24 -13.17 -15.15
C ARG A 39 14.34 -13.52 -13.98
N CYS A 40 13.25 -12.78 -13.88
CA CYS A 40 12.24 -12.95 -12.85
C CYS A 40 10.87 -13.15 -13.51
N SER A 41 10.02 -13.94 -12.87
CA SER A 41 8.70 -14.33 -13.41
C SER A 41 7.54 -13.49 -12.87
N ALA A 42 7.80 -12.65 -11.87
CA ALA A 42 6.79 -11.87 -11.16
C ALA A 42 7.23 -10.41 -11.10
N GLU A 43 6.71 -9.59 -12.01
CA GLU A 43 7.00 -8.15 -12.08
C GLU A 43 6.71 -7.48 -10.74
N GLY A 44 7.64 -6.64 -10.27
CA GLY A 44 7.58 -5.98 -8.96
C GLY A 44 7.98 -6.86 -7.77
N ALA A 45 8.25 -8.15 -7.94
CA ALA A 45 8.73 -8.99 -6.84
C ALA A 45 10.14 -8.59 -6.39
N ILE A 46 10.38 -8.59 -5.08
CA ILE A 46 11.61 -8.09 -4.48
C ILE A 46 12.30 -9.20 -3.70
N GLY A 47 13.60 -9.37 -3.95
CA GLY A 47 14.39 -10.39 -3.28
C GLY A 47 14.03 -11.83 -3.66
N PRO A 48 14.68 -12.82 -3.00
CA PRO A 48 14.51 -14.22 -3.36
C PRO A 48 13.09 -14.74 -3.05
N PRO A 49 12.54 -15.69 -3.83
CA PRO A 49 13.19 -16.40 -4.94
C PRO A 49 13.10 -15.66 -6.28
N ALA A 50 12.35 -14.57 -6.37
CA ALA A 50 12.10 -13.88 -7.63
C ALA A 50 13.35 -13.17 -8.16
N CYS A 51 14.14 -12.58 -7.26
CA CYS A 51 15.39 -11.88 -7.56
C CYS A 51 16.46 -12.12 -6.49
N PRO A 52 17.74 -11.80 -6.75
CA PRO A 52 18.74 -11.74 -5.70
C PRO A 52 18.33 -10.77 -4.57
N GLU A 53 18.93 -10.92 -3.38
CA GLU A 53 18.68 -9.96 -2.30
C GLU A 53 18.90 -8.52 -2.77
N ARG A 54 18.00 -7.62 -2.36
CA ARG A 54 18.02 -6.20 -2.76
C ARG A 54 17.87 -5.96 -4.26
N ALA A 55 17.38 -6.91 -5.04
CA ALA A 55 16.97 -6.68 -6.42
C ALA A 55 15.45 -6.77 -6.56
N LEU A 56 14.89 -5.98 -7.48
CA LEU A 56 13.47 -5.99 -7.84
C LEU A 56 13.29 -6.50 -9.27
N CYS A 57 12.21 -7.22 -9.51
CA CYS A 57 11.86 -7.68 -10.84
C CYS A 57 11.28 -6.52 -11.66
N ARG A 58 12.02 -6.09 -12.69
CA ARG A 58 11.60 -5.05 -13.62
C ARG A 58 11.78 -5.48 -15.06
N ASP A 59 10.72 -5.40 -15.85
CA ASP A 59 10.67 -5.82 -17.25
C ASP A 59 11.17 -7.26 -17.44
N GLY A 60 10.86 -8.14 -16.48
CA GLY A 60 11.30 -9.53 -16.46
C GLY A 60 12.79 -9.75 -16.13
N ALA A 61 13.51 -8.71 -15.69
CA ALA A 61 14.89 -8.79 -15.22
C ALA A 61 15.03 -8.25 -13.79
N CYS A 62 15.91 -8.86 -12.99
CA CYS A 62 16.26 -8.39 -11.68
C CYS A 62 17.20 -7.20 -11.79
N VAL A 63 16.72 -6.03 -11.40
CA VAL A 63 17.53 -4.83 -11.28
C VAL A 63 17.90 -4.63 -9.82
N GLU A 64 19.18 -4.38 -9.55
CA GLU A 64 19.62 -4.04 -8.21
C GLU A 64 18.89 -2.78 -7.75
N MET A 65 18.25 -2.84 -6.59
CA MET A 65 17.66 -1.66 -5.98
C MET A 65 18.82 -0.80 -5.48
N LEU A 66 19.15 0.22 -6.26
CA LEU A 66 20.10 1.24 -5.81
C LEU A 66 19.57 1.81 -4.49
N PRO A 67 20.34 1.73 -3.39
CA PRO A 67 19.92 2.24 -2.08
C PRO A 67 19.47 3.71 -2.13
N GLU A 68 20.01 4.46 -3.08
CA GLU A 68 19.70 5.87 -3.36
C GLU A 68 18.27 6.10 -3.84
N ARG A 69 17.53 5.05 -4.25
CA ARG A 69 16.13 5.15 -4.69
C ARG A 69 15.16 4.42 -3.78
N ALA A 70 15.64 3.92 -2.65
CA ALA A 70 14.80 3.22 -1.68
C ALA A 70 13.88 4.18 -0.93
N LEU A 71 12.81 3.67 -0.33
CA LEU A 71 11.96 4.47 0.56
C LEU A 71 12.81 5.09 1.68
N GLY A 72 12.59 6.38 1.93
CA GLY A 72 13.37 7.20 2.87
C GLY A 72 14.67 7.77 2.29
N ALA A 73 15.08 7.41 1.07
CA ALA A 73 16.25 8.03 0.43
C ALA A 73 15.93 9.50 0.07
N PRO A 74 16.89 10.43 0.25
CA PRO A 74 16.68 11.83 -0.10
C PRO A 74 16.49 11.99 -1.62
N CYS A 75 15.67 12.95 -2.01
CA CYS A 75 15.36 13.23 -3.41
C CYS A 75 15.05 14.71 -3.63
N ASN A 76 15.14 15.16 -4.88
CA ASN A 76 14.69 16.49 -5.32
C ASN A 76 13.54 16.41 -6.33
N ALA A 77 13.33 15.25 -6.95
CA ALA A 77 12.31 15.03 -7.96
C ALA A 77 11.78 13.59 -7.91
N HIS A 78 10.54 13.37 -8.34
CA HIS A 78 9.93 12.03 -8.35
C HIS A 78 10.71 11.02 -9.21
N SER A 79 11.41 11.47 -10.27
CA SER A 79 12.22 10.62 -11.15
C SER A 79 13.46 10.01 -10.48
N GLU A 80 13.86 10.54 -9.32
CA GLU A 80 14.96 10.00 -8.51
C GLU A 80 14.52 8.81 -7.67
N CYS A 81 13.21 8.62 -7.48
CA CYS A 81 12.64 7.55 -6.69
C CYS A 81 12.35 6.28 -7.50
N GLY A 82 11.97 5.20 -6.81
CA GLY A 82 11.49 3.97 -7.43
C GLY A 82 10.28 4.20 -8.37
N ALA A 83 10.02 3.25 -9.26
CA ALA A 83 8.99 3.41 -10.31
C ALA A 83 7.55 3.62 -9.79
N LEU A 84 7.29 3.22 -8.53
CA LEU A 84 6.01 3.39 -7.84
C LEU A 84 6.09 4.39 -6.68
N ASP A 85 7.25 5.03 -6.53
CA ASP A 85 7.57 5.91 -5.43
C ASP A 85 7.61 7.36 -5.95
N PHE A 86 7.53 8.32 -5.04
CA PHE A 86 7.57 9.73 -5.36
C PHE A 86 8.35 10.50 -4.31
N CYS A 87 8.97 11.60 -4.74
CA CYS A 87 9.64 12.51 -3.84
C CYS A 87 8.63 13.29 -2.97
N LEU A 88 8.62 13.01 -1.67
CA LEU A 88 7.75 13.60 -0.66
C LEU A 88 8.45 14.77 0.03
N ASP A 89 7.81 15.94 0.01
CA ASP A 89 8.26 17.14 0.70
C ASP A 89 7.63 17.21 2.11
N PRO A 90 8.41 17.04 3.19
CA PRO A 90 7.89 17.04 4.56
C PRO A 90 7.33 18.39 5.00
N THR A 91 7.80 19.50 4.42
CA THR A 91 7.39 20.87 4.82
C THR A 91 5.90 21.12 4.70
N ARG A 92 5.23 20.32 3.88
CA ARG A 92 3.79 20.45 3.69
C ARG A 92 2.92 19.73 4.71
N PHE A 93 3.53 18.92 5.58
CA PHE A 93 2.88 18.43 6.81
C PHE A 93 3.25 19.28 8.02
N GLY A 94 3.99 20.39 7.81
CA GLY A 94 4.55 21.20 8.88
C GLY A 94 5.83 20.61 9.49
N ASP A 95 6.38 19.55 8.89
CA ASP A 95 7.62 18.92 9.34
C ASP A 95 8.84 19.59 8.69
N ASP A 96 9.94 19.67 9.43
CA ASP A 96 11.24 20.07 8.88
C ASP A 96 12.00 18.86 8.34
N GLY A 97 12.67 18.99 7.19
CA GLY A 97 13.55 17.95 6.67
C GLY A 97 13.78 17.98 5.16
N PRO A 98 14.74 17.19 4.64
CA PRO A 98 14.88 17.00 3.21
C PRO A 98 13.71 16.19 2.65
N SER A 99 13.38 16.43 1.39
CA SER A 99 12.42 15.57 0.68
C SER A 99 12.97 14.15 0.56
N VAL A 100 12.10 13.14 0.70
CA VAL A 100 12.48 11.72 0.66
C VAL A 100 11.56 10.91 -0.25
N CYS A 101 12.07 9.81 -0.80
CA CYS A 101 11.25 8.89 -1.56
C CYS A 101 10.22 8.20 -0.66
N ALA A 102 8.95 8.35 -1.00
CA ALA A 102 7.81 7.73 -0.32
C ALA A 102 6.94 6.97 -1.33
N ARG A 103 6.01 6.17 -0.82
CA ARG A 103 5.05 5.39 -1.63
C ARG A 103 3.68 5.48 -1.00
N ALA A 104 2.64 5.50 -1.82
CA ALA A 104 1.28 5.35 -1.33
C ALA A 104 1.05 3.93 -0.75
N CYS A 105 0.34 3.81 0.36
CA CYS A 105 0.08 2.54 1.00
C CYS A 105 -1.34 2.42 1.56
N CYS A 106 -1.76 1.18 1.71
CA CYS A 106 -2.95 0.78 2.43
C CYS A 106 -2.66 0.14 3.77
N ASN A 107 -1.56 -0.59 3.89
CA ASN A 107 -1.10 -1.22 5.13
C ASN A 107 0.43 -1.25 5.16
N ALA A 108 1.03 -1.65 6.29
CA ALA A 108 2.48 -1.65 6.45
C ALA A 108 3.22 -2.63 5.51
N SER A 109 2.54 -3.64 4.94
CA SER A 109 3.15 -4.58 3.99
C SER A 109 3.38 -3.93 2.62
N ASP A 110 2.63 -2.89 2.25
CA ASP A 110 2.86 -2.14 1.01
C ASP A 110 4.21 -1.36 1.03
N CYS A 111 4.80 -1.20 2.22
CA CYS A 111 6.05 -0.52 2.47
C CYS A 111 7.28 -1.44 2.46
N ASP A 112 7.08 -2.73 2.17
CA ASP A 112 8.17 -3.66 1.97
C ASP A 112 9.01 -3.29 0.72
N PRO A 113 10.33 -3.58 0.75
CA PRO A 113 11.05 -4.41 1.72
C PRO A 113 11.68 -3.61 2.88
N VAL A 114 11.35 -2.33 3.03
CA VAL A 114 11.97 -1.48 4.05
C VAL A 114 11.41 -1.86 5.42
N ARG A 115 12.20 -2.65 6.16
CA ARG A 115 11.78 -3.27 7.43
C ARG A 115 11.25 -2.31 8.47
N ASP A 116 11.76 -1.08 8.49
CA ASP A 116 11.34 -0.06 9.45
C ASP A 116 10.27 0.87 8.89
N ALA A 117 9.85 0.69 7.62
CA ALA A 117 8.84 1.52 7.01
C ALA A 117 7.44 1.09 7.43
N VAL A 118 6.59 2.06 7.77
CA VAL A 118 5.20 1.89 8.16
C VAL A 118 4.30 2.62 7.19
N CYS A 119 3.04 2.21 7.13
CA CYS A 119 2.03 2.99 6.44
C CYS A 119 1.49 4.10 7.35
N TRP A 120 2.08 5.28 7.23
CA TRP A 120 1.78 6.45 8.03
C TRP A 120 0.69 7.31 7.36
N VAL A 121 -0.27 7.79 8.14
CA VAL A 121 -1.31 8.74 7.69
C VAL A 121 -1.08 10.03 8.46
N PRO A 122 -0.95 11.19 7.79
CA PRO A 122 -0.71 12.48 8.46
C PRO A 122 -1.93 12.95 9.27
N ASP A 123 -1.74 13.96 10.12
CA ASP A 123 -2.78 14.44 11.06
C ASP A 123 -4.00 15.00 10.34
N GLN A 124 -3.75 15.62 9.21
CA GLN A 124 -4.72 16.18 8.28
C GLN A 124 -5.39 15.07 7.45
N GLY A 125 -5.04 13.81 7.68
CA GLY A 125 -5.67 12.65 7.06
C GLY A 125 -5.27 12.41 5.60
N GLY A 126 -6.20 11.97 4.77
CA GLY A 126 -5.98 11.69 3.36
C GLY A 126 -5.55 10.24 3.09
N GLY A 127 -4.40 10.06 2.44
CA GLY A 127 -3.86 8.76 2.03
C GLY A 127 -2.70 8.28 2.91
N GLY A 128 -2.53 6.95 3.00
CA GLY A 128 -1.37 6.36 3.64
C GLY A 128 -0.10 6.55 2.82
N LEU A 129 1.01 6.83 3.50
CA LEU A 129 2.34 7.06 2.95
C LEU A 129 3.35 6.16 3.65
N CYS A 130 4.14 5.42 2.89
CA CYS A 130 5.27 4.66 3.41
C CYS A 130 6.35 5.61 3.90
N ARG A 131 6.57 5.61 5.22
CA ARG A 131 7.58 6.40 5.92
C ARG A 131 8.38 5.49 6.84
N VAL A 132 9.67 5.78 7.03
CA VAL A 132 10.46 5.08 8.05
C VAL A 132 9.89 5.45 9.42
N GLY A 133 9.56 4.45 10.25
CA GLY A 133 8.82 4.65 11.50
C GLY A 133 9.45 5.67 12.44
N ARG A 134 10.77 5.65 12.59
CA ARG A 134 11.51 6.62 13.43
C ARG A 134 11.40 8.07 12.95
N ASP A 135 11.12 8.30 11.66
CA ASP A 135 10.99 9.64 11.08
C ASP A 135 9.58 10.22 11.31
N VAL A 136 8.65 9.41 11.84
CA VAL A 136 7.26 9.77 12.13
C VAL A 136 6.87 9.35 13.56
N ASP A 137 7.86 9.39 14.46
CA ASP A 137 7.73 9.10 15.89
C ASP A 137 7.07 7.75 16.23
N ARG A 138 7.28 6.74 15.37
CA ARG A 138 6.91 5.36 15.65
C ARG A 138 8.09 4.59 16.24
N PRO A 139 7.85 3.75 17.27
CA PRO A 139 8.89 2.87 17.82
C PRO A 139 9.39 1.91 16.75
N GLU A 140 10.54 1.25 17.02
CA GLU A 140 11.02 0.13 16.19
C GLU A 140 9.88 -0.86 15.97
N VAL A 141 9.54 -1.10 14.71
CA VAL A 141 8.40 -1.93 14.33
C VAL A 141 8.76 -3.40 14.37
N GLY A 142 7.78 -4.21 14.73
CA GLY A 142 7.94 -5.65 14.81
C GLY A 142 7.64 -6.35 13.50
N THR A 143 7.29 -7.63 13.60
CA THR A 143 6.93 -8.47 12.45
C THR A 143 5.50 -9.00 12.52
N GLY A 144 4.80 -8.75 13.63
CA GLY A 144 3.40 -9.14 13.83
C GLY A 144 2.49 -8.48 12.82
N ARG A 145 1.67 -9.28 12.14
CA ARG A 145 0.68 -8.84 11.15
C ARG A 145 -0.62 -8.44 11.85
N THR A 146 -1.50 -7.77 11.11
CA THR A 146 -2.86 -7.50 11.58
C THR A 146 -3.52 -8.77 12.12
N GLY A 147 -4.05 -8.71 13.35
CA GLY A 147 -4.69 -9.84 14.02
C GLY A 147 -3.77 -10.67 14.92
N ASP A 148 -2.44 -10.56 14.79
CA ASP A 148 -1.50 -11.24 15.67
C ASP A 148 -1.58 -10.68 17.10
N ALA A 149 -1.32 -11.52 18.10
CA ALA A 149 -1.23 -11.06 19.48
C ALA A 149 0.01 -10.19 19.71
N CYS A 150 -0.12 -9.14 20.52
CA CYS A 150 0.98 -8.24 20.86
C CYS A 150 0.92 -7.80 22.33
N ALA A 151 2.09 -7.50 22.89
CA ALA A 151 2.25 -6.89 24.19
C ALA A 151 2.62 -5.39 24.09
N ALA A 152 3.29 -4.99 23.00
CA ALA A 152 3.72 -3.62 22.77
C ALA A 152 3.61 -3.25 21.27
N PRO A 153 3.57 -1.94 20.94
CA PRO A 153 3.57 -1.47 19.56
C PRO A 153 4.68 -2.06 18.68
N GLY A 154 5.88 -2.24 19.25
CA GLY A 154 7.04 -2.80 18.55
C GLY A 154 6.97 -4.30 18.26
N ASP A 155 5.91 -5.00 18.67
CA ASP A 155 5.65 -6.37 18.23
C ASP A 155 5.01 -6.39 16.83
N CYS A 156 4.35 -5.29 16.44
CA CYS A 156 3.54 -5.18 15.24
C CYS A 156 4.30 -4.50 14.11
N ARG A 157 4.12 -5.00 12.87
CA ARG A 157 4.71 -4.45 11.64
C ARG A 157 4.29 -3.01 11.38
N SER A 158 3.06 -2.68 11.75
CA SER A 158 2.50 -1.33 11.70
C SER A 158 3.01 -0.41 12.81
N GLY A 159 3.68 -0.96 13.82
CA GLY A 159 3.98 -0.25 15.06
C GLY A 159 2.73 0.04 15.90
N MET A 160 1.64 -0.72 15.76
CA MET A 160 0.37 -0.47 16.45
C MET A 160 -0.18 -1.73 17.12
N CYS A 161 -0.20 -1.73 18.45
CA CYS A 161 -0.76 -2.78 19.29
C CYS A 161 -1.95 -2.22 20.07
N ILE A 162 -3.17 -2.66 19.74
CA ILE A 162 -4.42 -2.18 20.36
C ILE A 162 -5.18 -3.38 20.89
N ASP A 163 -5.62 -3.31 22.15
CA ASP A 163 -6.33 -4.39 22.83
C ASP A 163 -5.58 -5.75 22.75
N SER A 164 -4.24 -5.69 22.85
CA SER A 164 -3.33 -6.84 22.70
C SER A 164 -3.36 -7.53 21.34
N VAL A 165 -3.81 -6.83 20.29
CA VAL A 165 -3.83 -7.29 18.91
C VAL A 165 -3.14 -6.28 17.99
N CYS A 166 -2.30 -6.77 17.09
CA CYS A 166 -1.70 -5.95 16.06
C CYS A 166 -2.78 -5.44 15.11
N VAL A 167 -2.79 -4.14 14.88
CA VAL A 167 -3.72 -3.46 13.99
C VAL A 167 -2.94 -2.70 12.94
N ASP A 168 -3.49 -2.55 11.74
CA ASP A 168 -2.82 -1.86 10.64
C ASP A 168 -3.82 -0.93 9.96
N THR A 169 -3.30 0.03 9.19
CA THR A 169 -4.12 0.80 8.27
C THR A 169 -4.71 -0.13 7.21
N CYS A 170 -5.80 0.31 6.59
CA CYS A 170 -6.43 -0.44 5.51
C CYS A 170 -7.08 0.51 4.52
N CYS A 171 -7.36 0.00 3.32
CA CYS A 171 -8.20 0.70 2.35
C CYS A 171 -9.44 -0.10 1.93
N SER A 172 -9.52 -1.35 2.35
CA SER A 172 -10.67 -2.23 2.18
C SER A 172 -10.59 -3.37 3.20
N ASP A 173 -11.69 -4.10 3.35
CA ASP A 173 -11.74 -5.28 4.22
C ASP A 173 -10.75 -6.38 3.81
N THR A 174 -10.33 -6.41 2.53
CA THR A 174 -9.34 -7.39 2.05
C THR A 174 -7.94 -7.17 2.63
N ASN A 175 -7.67 -5.98 3.18
CA ASN A 175 -6.43 -5.70 3.90
C ASN A 175 -6.46 -6.25 5.34
N CYS A 176 -7.62 -6.68 5.84
CA CYS A 176 -7.81 -7.07 7.22
C CYS A 176 -7.86 -8.58 7.40
N ALA A 177 -7.19 -9.07 8.44
CA ALA A 177 -7.32 -10.46 8.85
C ALA A 177 -8.70 -10.70 9.47
N ALA A 178 -9.41 -11.73 9.01
CA ALA A 178 -10.72 -12.07 9.56
C ALA A 178 -10.64 -12.36 11.07
N PRO A 179 -11.58 -11.88 11.90
CA PRO A 179 -12.84 -11.23 11.52
C PRO A 179 -12.79 -9.69 11.49
N ALA A 180 -11.61 -9.07 11.46
CA ALA A 180 -11.50 -7.62 11.40
C ALA A 180 -11.98 -7.09 10.04
N VAL A 181 -12.51 -5.87 10.06
CA VAL A 181 -12.93 -5.12 8.86
C VAL A 181 -12.34 -3.72 8.90
N CYS A 182 -12.33 -3.05 7.76
CA CYS A 182 -11.71 -1.75 7.59
C CYS A 182 -12.64 -0.64 8.05
N ARG A 183 -12.28 0.07 9.13
CA ARG A 183 -13.14 1.04 9.81
C ARG A 183 -12.45 2.35 10.10
N LEU A 184 -13.24 3.42 10.09
CA LEU A 184 -12.77 4.74 10.49
C LEU A 184 -12.44 4.70 11.97
N THR A 185 -11.27 5.23 12.29
CA THR A 185 -10.83 5.39 13.66
C THR A 185 -10.22 6.76 13.83
N THR A 186 -10.44 7.33 15.01
CA THR A 186 -9.78 8.56 15.45
C THR A 186 -8.85 8.16 16.59
N GLY A 187 -7.54 8.34 16.41
CA GLY A 187 -6.56 8.05 17.47
C GLY A 187 -5.73 6.77 17.31
N LEU A 188 -5.62 6.22 16.09
CA LEU A 188 -4.52 5.29 15.83
C LEU A 188 -3.23 6.09 15.65
N VAL A 189 -2.46 6.10 16.74
CA VAL A 189 -1.04 6.44 16.86
C VAL A 189 -0.59 7.69 16.09
N SER A 190 -0.51 8.79 16.84
CA SER A 190 0.27 10.01 16.57
C SER A 190 -0.06 10.88 15.34
N ALA A 191 -1.25 10.80 14.74
CA ALA A 191 -1.56 11.79 13.71
C ALA A 191 -3.05 12.16 13.51
N GLY A 192 -3.85 11.34 12.83
CA GLY A 192 -5.14 11.80 12.29
C GLY A 192 -6.23 10.73 12.22
N PRO A 193 -7.42 11.07 11.68
CA PRO A 193 -8.43 10.09 11.31
C PRO A 193 -7.90 9.21 10.18
N ALA A 194 -8.08 7.90 10.31
CA ALA A 194 -7.62 6.92 9.32
C ALA A 194 -8.55 5.72 9.24
N TRP A 195 -8.44 4.97 8.15
CA TRP A 195 -9.04 3.65 8.04
C TRP A 195 -8.07 2.60 8.61
N ALA A 196 -8.56 1.77 9.53
CA ALA A 196 -7.76 0.70 10.12
C ALA A 196 -8.57 -0.58 10.33
N CYS A 197 -7.87 -1.70 10.35
CA CYS A 197 -8.47 -3.00 10.61
C CYS A 197 -8.88 -3.11 12.08
N ARG A 198 -10.18 -3.29 12.33
CA ARG A 198 -10.75 -3.35 13.69
C ARG A 198 -11.72 -4.52 13.82
N LEU A 199 -11.66 -5.21 14.97
CA LEU A 199 -12.55 -6.33 15.31
C LEU A 199 -13.92 -5.85 15.82
N ARG A 200 -13.98 -4.71 16.52
CA ARG A 200 -15.14 -4.08 17.17
C ARG A 200 -14.94 -2.55 17.19
N ASP A 201 -15.93 -1.67 17.22
CA ASP A 201 -17.40 -1.72 17.03
C ASP A 201 -17.73 -1.21 15.61
N PRO A 202 -18.99 -1.20 15.11
CA PRO A 202 -19.80 0.01 15.31
C PRO A 202 -21.31 -0.20 15.04
N GLY A 203 -22.05 0.88 14.83
CA GLY A 203 -23.49 0.88 14.64
C GLY A 203 -23.99 -0.06 13.54
N SER A 204 -25.31 -0.24 13.56
CA SER A 204 -26.01 -1.28 12.82
C SER A 204 -26.26 -0.96 11.35
N LEU A 205 -25.98 0.26 10.90
CA LEU A 205 -26.32 0.71 9.55
C LEU A 205 -25.25 0.30 8.54
N GLY A 206 -25.67 -0.29 7.43
CA GLY A 206 -24.84 -0.68 6.31
C GLY A 206 -24.49 0.49 5.39
N TYR A 207 -23.74 0.18 4.33
CA TYR A 207 -23.40 1.14 3.29
C TYR A 207 -24.65 1.80 2.69
N PHE A 208 -24.59 3.13 2.53
CA PHE A 208 -25.62 3.99 1.93
C PHE A 208 -26.93 4.12 2.71
N GLU A 209 -27.01 3.59 3.94
CA GLU A 209 -28.13 3.85 4.85
C GLU A 209 -28.04 5.27 5.44
N GLU A 210 -29.19 5.88 5.76
CA GLU A 210 -29.29 7.20 6.37
C GLU A 210 -28.81 7.18 7.82
N CYS A 211 -27.93 8.11 8.18
CA CYS A 211 -27.30 8.18 9.49
C CYS A 211 -27.30 9.61 10.04
N GLU A 212 -27.17 9.74 11.36
CA GLU A 212 -27.04 11.03 12.04
C GLU A 212 -25.63 11.23 12.60
N ALA A 213 -24.92 10.13 12.90
CA ALA A 213 -23.59 10.15 13.46
C ALA A 213 -22.70 9.03 12.88
N HIS A 214 -21.40 9.27 12.89
CA HIS A 214 -20.39 8.27 12.50
C HIS A 214 -20.56 6.93 13.23
N ALA A 215 -21.00 6.95 14.49
CA ALA A 215 -21.20 5.77 15.32
C ALA A 215 -22.37 4.88 14.85
N ASP A 216 -23.30 5.39 14.04
CA ASP A 216 -24.44 4.63 13.53
C ASP A 216 -24.04 3.65 12.42
N CYS A 217 -22.95 3.94 11.72
CA CYS A 217 -22.49 3.23 10.55
C CYS A 217 -21.54 2.08 10.90
N SER A 218 -21.73 0.94 10.25
CA SER A 218 -20.88 -0.28 10.34
C SER A 218 -19.41 -0.07 9.93
N SER A 219 -19.14 0.99 9.16
CA SER A 219 -17.80 1.46 8.79
C SER A 219 -17.20 2.45 9.78
N GLY A 220 -18.02 3.04 10.67
CA GLY A 220 -17.64 4.16 11.51
C GLY A 220 -17.65 5.52 10.81
N LEU A 221 -18.19 5.64 9.59
CA LEU A 221 -18.29 6.92 8.87
C LEU A 221 -19.69 7.18 8.32
N CYS A 222 -20.29 8.25 8.84
CA CYS A 222 -21.47 8.93 8.32
C CYS A 222 -21.02 10.21 7.62
N ALA A 223 -21.31 10.38 6.34
CA ALA A 223 -20.82 11.49 5.54
C ALA A 223 -21.93 12.11 4.68
N ALA A 224 -21.87 13.43 4.52
CA ALA A 224 -22.77 14.14 3.63
C ALA A 224 -22.52 13.75 2.17
N MET A 225 -23.59 13.37 1.47
CA MET A 225 -23.59 13.14 0.03
C MET A 225 -24.51 14.17 -0.64
N GLU A 226 -23.98 14.90 -1.62
CA GLU A 226 -24.70 15.99 -2.28
C GLU A 226 -26.04 15.52 -2.83
N GLY A 227 -27.12 16.22 -2.51
CA GLY A 227 -28.47 15.94 -3.00
C GLY A 227 -29.24 14.84 -2.27
N ILE A 228 -28.62 14.04 -1.39
CA ILE A 228 -29.30 12.96 -0.65
C ILE A 228 -29.08 12.97 0.87
N GLY A 229 -28.24 13.86 1.39
CA GLY A 229 -27.99 14.01 2.82
C GLY A 229 -26.94 13.05 3.37
N ASP A 230 -26.95 12.85 4.68
CA ASP A 230 -25.92 12.08 5.39
C ASP A 230 -26.17 10.57 5.23
N ARG A 231 -25.13 9.86 4.78
CA ARG A 231 -25.18 8.43 4.48
C ARG A 231 -23.96 7.71 5.02
N CYS A 232 -24.16 6.48 5.45
CA CYS A 232 -23.06 5.59 5.78
C CYS A 232 -22.23 5.29 4.54
N THR A 233 -20.91 5.38 4.65
CA THR A 233 -20.00 5.16 3.53
C THR A 233 -18.89 4.17 3.90
N ILE A 234 -18.06 3.79 2.95
CA ILE A 234 -16.97 2.81 3.10
C ILE A 234 -15.66 3.40 2.56
N PRO A 235 -14.49 2.89 2.99
CA PRO A 235 -13.22 3.29 2.41
C PRO A 235 -13.13 2.93 0.93
N CYS A 236 -12.32 3.68 0.19
CA CYS A 236 -12.04 3.38 -1.21
C CYS A 236 -10.64 3.87 -1.60
N CYS A 237 -10.08 3.20 -2.61
CA CYS A 237 -8.86 3.65 -3.26
C CYS A 237 -9.09 4.25 -4.62
N ALA A 238 -10.18 3.93 -5.28
CA ALA A 238 -10.55 4.44 -6.58
C ALA A 238 -12.07 4.37 -6.69
N SER A 239 -12.64 5.14 -7.61
CA SER A 239 -14.08 5.24 -7.79
C SER A 239 -14.70 3.96 -8.34
N ASP A 240 -13.91 3.06 -8.94
CA ASP A 240 -14.37 1.74 -9.36
C ASP A 240 -14.52 0.72 -8.20
N MET A 241 -13.99 1.04 -7.02
CA MET A 241 -14.19 0.26 -5.79
C MET A 241 -15.51 0.60 -5.09
N CYS A 242 -16.18 1.68 -5.48
CA CYS A 242 -17.41 2.12 -4.86
C CYS A 242 -18.61 1.36 -5.43
N PRO A 243 -19.35 0.59 -4.59
CA PRO A 243 -20.56 -0.06 -5.03
C PRO A 243 -21.60 0.97 -5.47
N ALA A 244 -22.45 0.60 -6.43
CA ALA A 244 -23.64 1.37 -6.72
C ALA A 244 -24.55 1.45 -5.48
N SER A 245 -25.34 2.51 -5.38
CA SER A 245 -26.30 2.64 -4.28
C SER A 245 -27.28 1.46 -4.24
N PRO A 246 -27.51 0.83 -3.08
CA PRO A 246 -28.51 -0.22 -2.94
C PRO A 246 -29.92 0.32 -3.20
N GLY A 247 -30.74 -0.41 -3.96
CA GLY A 247 -32.15 -0.09 -4.22
C GLY A 247 -32.47 0.23 -5.69
N ASN A 248 -33.60 0.93 -5.91
CA ASN A 248 -34.13 1.24 -7.24
C ASN A 248 -33.49 2.48 -7.89
N VAL A 249 -32.68 3.23 -7.15
CA VAL A 249 -31.93 4.36 -7.70
C VAL A 249 -30.53 3.86 -7.98
N THR A 250 -30.14 3.78 -9.25
CA THR A 250 -28.80 3.37 -9.67
C THR A 250 -27.90 4.60 -9.72
N GLN A 251 -27.60 5.20 -8.57
CA GLN A 251 -26.60 6.26 -8.51
C GLN A 251 -25.22 5.61 -8.60
N ILE A 252 -24.37 6.18 -9.45
CA ILE A 252 -22.96 5.81 -9.51
C ILE A 252 -22.26 6.63 -8.42
N VAL A 253 -21.59 5.93 -7.49
CA VAL A 253 -20.85 6.57 -6.41
C VAL A 253 -19.37 6.51 -6.73
N GLY A 254 -18.68 7.63 -6.60
CA GLY A 254 -17.25 7.78 -6.76
C GLY A 254 -16.52 7.94 -5.43
N CYS A 255 -15.21 7.71 -5.48
CA CYS A 255 -14.33 7.86 -4.33
C CYS A 255 -13.87 9.32 -4.22
N ALA A 256 -14.00 9.91 -3.03
CA ALA A 256 -13.61 11.29 -2.78
C ALA A 256 -13.03 11.45 -1.37
N GLU A 257 -12.31 12.56 -1.15
CA GLU A 257 -11.92 12.97 0.19
C GLU A 257 -13.12 13.57 0.92
N VAL A 258 -13.31 13.15 2.16
CA VAL A 258 -14.38 13.57 3.05
C VAL A 258 -13.73 14.20 4.27
N GLU A 259 -14.10 15.43 4.59
CA GLU A 259 -13.68 16.07 5.84
C GLU A 259 -14.40 15.41 7.02
N ILE A 260 -13.63 14.96 8.02
CA ILE A 260 -14.17 14.32 9.23
C ILE A 260 -14.30 15.33 10.36
N ARG A 261 -13.22 16.07 10.66
CA ARG A 261 -13.16 17.13 11.68
C ARG A 261 -11.98 18.05 11.42
N GLU A 262 -12.14 19.34 11.75
CA GLU A 262 -11.03 20.31 11.92
C GLU A 262 -9.98 20.28 10.78
N GLY A 263 -10.42 20.12 9.53
CA GLY A 263 -9.51 20.06 8.37
C GLY A 263 -8.86 18.70 8.09
N SER A 264 -9.13 17.66 8.88
CA SER A 264 -8.68 16.30 8.57
C SER A 264 -9.63 15.57 7.62
N THR A 265 -9.09 14.86 6.63
CA THR A 265 -9.86 14.16 5.61
C THR A 265 -9.65 12.64 5.63
N VAL A 266 -10.59 11.88 5.07
CA VAL A 266 -10.38 10.46 4.71
C VAL A 266 -11.01 10.18 3.35
N ARG A 267 -10.56 9.14 2.66
CA ARG A 267 -11.17 8.75 1.38
C ARG A 267 -12.33 7.80 1.58
N ALA A 268 -13.46 8.11 0.97
CA ALA A 268 -14.67 7.31 1.08
C ALA A 268 -15.56 7.41 -0.17
N CYS A 269 -16.47 6.45 -0.33
CA CYS A 269 -17.43 6.42 -1.42
C CYS A 269 -18.59 7.38 -1.14
N THR A 270 -18.42 8.66 -1.47
CA THR A 270 -19.38 9.73 -1.14
C THR A 270 -19.76 10.63 -2.30
N LYS A 271 -19.02 10.60 -3.40
CA LYS A 271 -19.30 11.47 -4.54
C LYS A 271 -20.40 10.86 -5.40
N LEU A 272 -21.54 11.52 -5.53
CA LEU A 272 -22.51 11.12 -6.56
C LEU A 272 -21.98 11.58 -7.91
N LEU A 273 -21.85 10.63 -8.84
CA LEU A 273 -21.36 10.89 -10.18
C LEU A 273 -22.53 11.16 -11.12
N ASP A 274 -22.34 12.12 -12.03
CA ASP A 274 -23.25 12.31 -13.15
C ASP A 274 -23.19 11.09 -14.07
N GLU A 275 -24.28 10.81 -14.78
CA GLU A 275 -24.36 9.67 -15.71
C GLU A 275 -23.28 9.72 -16.81
N HIS A 276 -22.75 10.92 -17.10
CA HIS A 276 -21.67 11.13 -18.07
C HIS A 276 -20.27 11.07 -17.44
N SER A 277 -20.14 11.10 -16.10
CA SER A 277 -18.87 11.04 -15.37
C SER A 277 -18.38 9.61 -15.16
N ILE A 278 -18.21 8.85 -16.25
CA ILE A 278 -17.89 7.41 -16.17
C ILE A 278 -16.51 7.03 -16.70
N SER A 279 -15.78 7.98 -17.30
CA SER A 279 -14.49 7.71 -17.95
C SER A 279 -13.44 7.29 -16.92
N ALA A 280 -12.75 6.18 -17.22
CA ALA A 280 -11.72 5.60 -16.37
C ALA A 280 -10.42 6.42 -16.41
N VAL A 281 -9.51 6.14 -15.46
CA VAL A 281 -8.17 6.73 -15.42
C VAL A 281 -7.46 6.55 -16.77
N GLY A 282 -6.83 7.62 -17.25
CA GLY A 282 -6.07 7.65 -18.50
C GLY A 282 -6.89 7.79 -19.78
N VAL A 283 -8.22 7.87 -19.69
CA VAL A 283 -9.07 8.23 -20.83
C VAL A 283 -8.93 9.73 -21.11
N PRO A 284 -8.75 10.16 -22.37
CA PRO A 284 -8.73 11.58 -22.74
C PRO A 284 -9.98 12.33 -22.26
N CYS A 285 -9.79 13.51 -21.68
CA CYS A 285 -10.87 14.36 -21.19
C CYS A 285 -10.65 15.83 -21.55
N ALA A 286 -11.75 16.59 -21.56
CA ALA A 286 -11.74 18.04 -21.73
C ALA A 286 -12.14 18.79 -20.45
N THR A 287 -12.95 18.15 -19.60
CA THR A 287 -13.47 18.70 -18.35
C THR A 287 -13.48 17.63 -17.28
N ASP A 288 -13.49 18.06 -16.02
CA ASP A 288 -13.54 17.20 -14.84
C ASP A 288 -14.78 16.30 -14.83
N ASP A 289 -15.93 16.82 -15.26
CA ASP A 289 -17.21 16.10 -15.30
C ASP A 289 -17.22 14.89 -16.26
N ALA A 290 -16.26 14.80 -17.19
CA ALA A 290 -16.15 13.61 -18.03
C ALA A 290 -15.57 12.41 -17.28
N CYS A 291 -14.90 12.65 -16.16
CA CYS A 291 -14.06 11.69 -15.46
C CYS A 291 -14.76 11.11 -14.24
N ARG A 292 -14.55 9.81 -14.00
CA ARG A 292 -15.14 9.12 -12.84
C ARG A 292 -14.63 9.65 -11.51
N GLY A 293 -13.32 9.92 -11.39
CA GLY A 293 -12.76 10.62 -10.24
C GLY A 293 -13.11 12.12 -10.20
N GLY A 294 -13.80 12.59 -11.24
CA GLY A 294 -14.19 13.98 -11.46
C GLY A 294 -13.01 14.94 -11.50
N ILE A 295 -11.88 14.51 -12.06
CA ILE A 295 -10.73 15.37 -12.36
C ILE A 295 -10.14 14.98 -13.72
N CYS A 296 -9.89 15.99 -14.54
CA CYS A 296 -9.19 15.92 -15.80
C CYS A 296 -7.78 16.53 -15.65
N VAL A 297 -6.77 15.70 -15.46
CA VAL A 297 -5.38 16.15 -15.26
C VAL A 297 -4.74 16.47 -16.58
N LYS A 298 -4.07 17.62 -16.67
CA LYS A 298 -3.41 18.10 -17.87
C LYS A 298 -2.04 18.67 -17.52
N ASP A 299 -0.99 18.10 -18.10
CA ASP A 299 0.35 18.60 -17.87
C ASP A 299 0.54 20.00 -18.51
N PRO A 300 1.32 20.89 -17.88
CA PRO A 300 1.59 22.21 -18.44
C PRO A 300 2.18 22.13 -19.85
N GLY A 301 1.48 22.69 -20.83
CA GLY A 301 1.90 22.71 -22.23
C GLY A 301 1.35 21.57 -23.09
N GLU A 302 0.69 20.56 -22.51
CA GLU A 302 -0.06 19.59 -23.29
C GLU A 302 -1.39 20.19 -23.78
N SER A 303 -1.95 19.68 -24.87
CA SER A 303 -3.28 20.08 -25.35
C SER A 303 -4.39 19.17 -24.79
N GLN A 304 -4.05 17.92 -24.48
CA GLN A 304 -4.96 16.86 -24.06
C GLN A 304 -4.86 16.65 -22.54
N GLY A 305 -6.00 16.59 -21.85
CA GLY A 305 -6.08 16.10 -20.48
C GLY A 305 -6.41 14.61 -20.43
N PHE A 306 -6.14 13.97 -19.29
CA PHE A 306 -6.49 12.58 -19.02
C PHE A 306 -7.25 12.48 -17.69
N CYS A 307 -8.26 11.61 -17.67
CA CYS A 307 -9.01 11.38 -16.46
C CYS A 307 -8.12 10.82 -15.36
N SER A 308 -8.30 11.36 -14.17
CA SER A 308 -7.65 10.93 -12.94
C SER A 308 -8.69 10.50 -11.93
N ASP A 309 -8.21 9.80 -10.91
CA ASP A 309 -8.99 9.33 -9.78
C ASP A 309 -8.12 9.42 -8.52
N VAL A 310 -8.75 9.39 -7.36
CA VAL A 310 -8.02 9.14 -6.12
C VAL A 310 -7.39 7.74 -6.16
N CYS A 311 -6.31 7.53 -5.41
CA CYS A 311 -5.53 6.29 -5.48
C CYS A 311 -4.88 5.96 -4.13
N CYS A 312 -4.78 4.67 -3.75
CA CYS A 312 -3.98 4.26 -2.58
C CYS A 312 -2.64 3.63 -2.92
N GLY A 313 -2.40 3.38 -4.21
CA GLY A 313 -1.23 2.70 -4.72
C GLY A 313 -1.26 2.68 -6.24
N GLY A 314 -0.15 2.30 -6.87
CA GLY A 314 -0.05 2.25 -8.33
C GLY A 314 -1.16 1.41 -8.96
N ALA A 315 -1.54 0.29 -8.34
CA ALA A 315 -2.60 -0.60 -8.82
C ALA A 315 -3.96 0.09 -9.00
N SER A 316 -4.27 1.14 -8.21
CA SER A 316 -5.50 1.92 -8.35
C SER A 316 -5.55 2.73 -9.65
N CYS A 317 -4.42 2.93 -10.32
CA CYS A 317 -4.30 3.79 -11.50
C CYS A 317 -4.35 3.05 -12.83
N GLY A 318 -4.63 1.75 -12.83
CA GLY A 318 -4.75 0.93 -14.03
C GLY A 318 -3.40 0.75 -14.73
N ASP A 319 -3.14 1.54 -15.78
CA ASP A 319 -1.89 1.47 -16.53
C ASP A 319 -0.73 2.08 -15.73
N ILE A 320 -0.12 1.26 -14.87
CA ILE A 320 1.00 1.65 -14.02
C ILE A 320 2.26 2.03 -14.79
N ALA A 321 2.35 1.76 -16.10
CA ALA A 321 3.47 2.24 -16.91
C ALA A 321 3.32 3.73 -17.22
N ARG A 322 2.08 4.21 -17.33
CA ARG A 322 1.75 5.60 -17.68
C ARG A 322 1.32 6.45 -16.50
N PHE A 323 0.70 5.85 -15.49
CA PHE A 323 0.15 6.56 -14.33
C PHE A 323 0.79 6.07 -13.03
N GLY A 324 0.98 6.98 -12.09
CA GLY A 324 1.45 6.69 -10.73
C GLY A 324 0.51 7.30 -9.70
N CYS A 325 0.40 6.65 -8.55
CA CYS A 325 -0.35 7.19 -7.43
C CYS A 325 0.53 8.13 -6.62
N ARG A 326 0.31 9.44 -6.76
CA ARG A 326 1.17 10.47 -6.17
C ARG A 326 0.37 11.73 -5.82
N PRO A 327 0.94 12.66 -5.04
CA PRO A 327 0.29 13.92 -4.71
C PRO A 327 -0.03 14.71 -5.98
N HIS A 328 -1.19 15.37 -5.99
CA HIS A 328 -1.56 16.24 -7.09
C HIS A 328 -0.62 17.45 -7.19
N ARG A 329 -0.12 17.76 -8.40
CA ARG A 329 0.96 18.75 -8.61
C ARG A 329 0.54 20.20 -8.32
N THR A 330 -0.73 20.53 -8.54
CA THR A 330 -1.19 21.93 -8.62
C THR A 330 -1.90 22.42 -7.37
N ASP A 331 -2.30 21.52 -6.46
CA ASP A 331 -3.10 21.89 -5.30
C ASP A 331 -2.27 21.93 -4.02
N SER A 332 -2.79 22.66 -3.03
CA SER A 332 -2.34 22.54 -1.65
C SER A 332 -2.79 21.23 -1.00
N SER A 333 -3.66 20.46 -1.67
CA SER A 333 -4.12 19.15 -1.19
C SER A 333 -3.10 18.05 -1.47
N TRP A 334 -2.85 17.22 -0.46
CA TRP A 334 -2.06 15.98 -0.56
C TRP A 334 -2.87 14.77 -1.00
N ALA A 335 -4.09 15.00 -1.51
CA ALA A 335 -4.88 13.97 -2.13
C ALA A 335 -4.01 13.17 -3.13
N LEU A 336 -3.82 11.90 -2.82
CA LEU A 336 -3.13 10.99 -3.73
C LEU A 336 -4.03 10.72 -4.92
N ARG A 337 -3.51 11.00 -6.10
CA ARG A 337 -4.22 10.87 -7.38
C ARG A 337 -3.40 10.11 -8.40
N CYS A 338 -4.11 9.57 -9.37
CA CYS A 338 -3.51 8.93 -10.54
C CYS A 338 -3.01 9.98 -11.51
N GLU A 339 -1.69 10.16 -11.54
CA GLU A 339 -1.03 11.22 -12.28
C GLU A 339 -0.13 10.64 -13.37
N PRO A 340 -0.01 11.29 -14.55
CA PRO A 340 0.87 10.84 -15.65
C PRO A 340 2.35 10.84 -15.23
N LYS A 341 3.09 9.75 -15.39
CA LYS A 341 4.48 9.63 -14.89
C LYS A 341 5.42 10.70 -15.42
#